data_AF-A0A6G1R2L2-F1
#
_entry.id   AF-A0A6G1R2L2-F1
#
_cell.length_a   1.000
_cell.length_b   1.000
_cell.length_c   1.000
_cell.angle_alpha   90.00
_cell.angle_beta   90.00
_cell.angle_gamma   90.00
#
_symmetry.space_group_name_H-M   'P 1'
#
loop_
_entity.id
_entity.type
_entity.pdbx_description
1 polymer ?
#
loop_
_entity_poly.entity_id
_entity_poly.type
_entity_poly.pdbx_seq_one_letter_code
_entity_poly.pdbx_strand_id
1 'polypeptide(L)'
;QIPKGDPLFLHTFPEGPATDRWRPQTGPLGRPRRPPARTRLRNRRYAALRQLIQAGEYFSEEEMRAREPLLYQHYIGQYQGVEPIPGDPQGPPQFLGNPPTGPQTLTGLLLRSVEEEAVQQRLRRQRLRDGDSTDEEEDEDGDPHVPDAAERAMLREEFTSRMYQRFLDGEDGDFDYSQVDENPDLDNLDIVSRDAEERYFDEEEPSDAPQLE
;
A
#
# COMPACT_ATOMS: atom_id res chain seq x y z
N GLN A 1 0.16 -64.93 53.09
CA GLN A 1 0.91 -64.70 54.35
C GLN A 1 1.21 -63.21 54.43
N ILE A 2 0.73 -62.54 55.48
CA ILE A 2 1.31 -61.29 55.99
C ILE A 2 1.90 -61.69 57.36
N PRO A 3 3.11 -61.25 57.74
CA PRO A 3 3.19 -60.11 58.67
C PRO A 3 4.44 -59.19 58.55
N LYS A 4 4.18 -57.89 58.84
CA LYS A 4 4.94 -56.97 59.73
C LYS A 4 6.35 -56.48 59.30
N GLY A 5 6.72 -55.21 59.42
CA GLY A 5 6.02 -54.04 59.98
C GLY A 5 6.87 -52.76 59.91
N ASP A 6 6.19 -51.62 60.06
CA ASP A 6 6.73 -50.33 60.53
C ASP A 6 6.97 -50.40 62.07
N PRO A 7 7.66 -49.47 62.78
CA PRO A 7 7.69 -48.02 62.53
C PRO A 7 8.92 -47.17 63.04
N LEU A 8 8.81 -45.85 62.80
CA LEU A 8 9.27 -44.69 63.62
C LEU A 8 10.53 -43.88 63.20
N PHE A 9 10.28 -42.62 62.80
CA PHE A 9 10.72 -41.32 63.36
C PHE A 9 10.97 -40.31 62.22
N LEU A 10 9.99 -39.47 61.88
CA LEU A 10 9.79 -38.11 62.42
C LEU A 10 11.08 -37.28 62.48
N HIS A 11 11.43 -36.62 61.36
CA HIS A 11 12.02 -35.28 61.43
C HIS A 11 11.05 -34.25 60.88
N THR A 12 10.47 -33.55 61.85
CA THR A 12 9.77 -32.29 61.80
C THR A 12 10.43 -31.28 60.86
N PHE A 13 9.73 -30.84 59.83
CA PHE A 13 9.99 -29.54 59.20
C PHE A 13 9.16 -28.49 59.93
N PRO A 14 9.74 -27.35 60.34
CA PRO A 14 9.01 -26.30 61.05
C PRO A 14 8.05 -25.60 60.09
N GLU A 15 6.79 -25.46 60.53
CA GLU A 15 5.85 -24.49 59.99
C GLU A 15 6.42 -23.08 60.17
N GLY A 16 6.80 -22.45 59.05
CA GLY A 16 6.93 -21.01 58.91
C GLY A 16 5.93 -20.55 57.84
N PRO A 17 5.37 -19.34 57.95
CA PRO A 17 4.33 -18.90 57.01
C PRO A 17 4.90 -18.89 55.60
N ALA A 18 4.32 -19.70 54.73
CA ALA A 18 4.60 -19.72 53.31
C ALA A 18 4.42 -18.29 52.78
N THR A 19 5.53 -17.59 52.55
CA THR A 19 5.51 -16.36 51.78
C THR A 19 5.21 -16.78 50.35
N ASP A 20 3.96 -16.57 49.98
CA ASP A 20 3.38 -16.77 48.67
C ASP A 20 4.04 -15.78 47.69
N ARG A 21 5.31 -16.05 47.34
CA ARG A 21 6.17 -15.15 46.55
C ARG A 21 6.31 -15.55 45.09
N TRP A 22 5.39 -16.38 44.61
CA TRP A 22 5.22 -16.67 43.18
C TRP A 22 3.74 -16.66 42.82
N ARG A 23 3.05 -15.58 43.16
CA ARG A 23 1.84 -15.19 42.43
C ARG A 23 2.34 -14.43 41.20
N PRO A 24 2.27 -14.97 39.97
CA PRO A 24 2.47 -14.14 38.80
C PRO A 24 1.39 -13.05 38.87
N GLN A 25 1.83 -11.81 39.02
CA GLN A 25 0.96 -10.66 38.81
C GLN A 25 0.62 -10.65 37.33
N THR A 26 -0.34 -11.47 36.91
CA THR A 26 -1.12 -11.14 35.72
C THR A 26 -2.00 -9.97 36.14
N GLY A 27 -1.41 -8.77 36.19
CA GLY A 27 -2.19 -7.56 35.98
C GLY A 27 -3.01 -7.77 34.70
N PRO A 28 -4.20 -7.17 34.58
CA PRO A 28 -5.05 -7.44 33.43
C PRO A 28 -4.21 -7.13 32.20
N LEU A 29 -3.90 -8.15 31.39
CA LEU A 29 -3.30 -7.98 30.07
C LEU A 29 -4.09 -6.86 29.42
N GLY A 30 -3.47 -5.68 29.35
CA GLY A 30 -4.18 -4.47 28.98
C GLY A 30 -4.79 -4.74 27.63
N ARG A 31 -6.13 -4.73 27.55
CA ARG A 31 -6.82 -4.91 26.26
C ARG A 31 -6.12 -3.99 25.26
N PRO A 32 -5.70 -4.50 24.09
CA PRO A 32 -4.92 -3.71 23.16
C PRO A 32 -5.66 -2.39 22.93
N ARG A 33 -4.97 -1.28 23.21
CA ARG A 33 -5.56 0.05 23.11
C ARG A 33 -6.10 0.19 21.70
N ARG A 34 -7.40 0.47 21.58
CA ARG A 34 -8.02 0.66 20.25
C ARG A 34 -7.25 1.76 19.52
N PRO A 35 -6.83 1.53 18.26
CA PRO A 35 -6.12 2.54 17.50
C PRO A 35 -6.97 3.81 17.36
N PRO A 36 -6.33 4.98 17.19
CA PRO A 36 -7.07 6.23 16.99
C PRO A 36 -7.96 6.12 15.74
N ALA A 37 -9.03 6.91 15.69
CA ALA A 37 -10.03 6.83 14.62
C ALA A 37 -9.40 6.97 13.22
N ARG A 38 -8.42 7.87 13.05
CA ARG A 38 -7.68 8.06 11.80
C ARG A 38 -6.90 6.81 11.36
N THR A 39 -6.29 6.08 12.29
CA THR A 39 -5.60 4.81 11.99
C THR A 39 -6.60 3.74 11.57
N ARG A 40 -7.74 3.62 12.27
CA ARG A 40 -8.80 2.68 11.87
C ARG A 40 -9.35 2.99 10.48
N LEU A 41 -9.59 4.26 10.18
CA LEU A 41 -10.02 4.71 8.85
C LEU A 41 -9.00 4.31 7.77
N ARG A 42 -7.73 4.63 7.99
CA ARG A 42 -6.65 4.30 7.06
C ARG A 42 -6.49 2.79 6.90
N ASN A 43 -6.68 2.01 7.96
CA ASN A 43 -6.65 0.54 7.91
C ASN A 43 -7.82 -0.04 7.11
N ARG A 44 -9.04 0.53 7.24
CA ARG A 44 -10.20 0.15 6.41
C ARG A 44 -9.97 0.45 4.94
N ARG A 45 -9.50 1.66 4.64
CA ARG A 45 -9.13 2.05 3.28
C ARG A 45 -8.02 1.15 2.74
N TYR A 46 -7.03 0.78 3.54
CA TYR A 46 -6.02 -0.17 3.13
C TYR A 46 -6.59 -1.57 2.83
N ALA A 47 -7.57 -2.04 3.61
CA ALA A 47 -8.29 -3.28 3.32
C ALA A 47 -8.99 -3.22 1.94
N ALA A 48 -9.74 -2.13 1.70
CA ALA A 48 -10.43 -1.90 0.44
C ALA A 48 -9.45 -1.77 -0.74
N LEU A 49 -8.35 -1.04 -0.56
CA LEU A 49 -7.28 -0.90 -1.54
C LEU A 49 -6.79 -2.27 -2.01
N ARG A 50 -6.49 -3.18 -1.09
CA ARG A 50 -6.03 -4.54 -1.43
C ARG A 50 -7.07 -5.32 -2.23
N GLN A 51 -8.36 -5.20 -1.88
CA GLN A 51 -9.44 -5.85 -2.62
C GLN A 51 -9.58 -5.29 -4.03
N LEU A 52 -9.51 -3.97 -4.19
CA LEU A 52 -9.58 -3.29 -5.49
C LEU A 52 -8.38 -3.63 -6.39
N ILE A 53 -7.18 -3.72 -5.82
CA ILE A 53 -5.99 -4.17 -6.56
C ILE A 53 -6.16 -5.63 -7.03
N GLN A 54 -6.70 -6.49 -6.17
CA GLN A 54 -6.92 -7.89 -6.52
C GLN A 54 -8.01 -8.06 -7.60
N ALA A 55 -9.05 -7.22 -7.58
CA ALA A 55 -10.08 -7.21 -8.61
C ALA A 55 -9.53 -6.71 -9.97
N GLY A 56 -8.59 -5.77 -9.95
CA GLY A 56 -7.83 -5.32 -11.12
C GLY A 56 -8.54 -4.32 -12.03
N GLU A 57 -9.82 -3.99 -11.77
CA GLU A 57 -10.59 -3.03 -12.58
C GLU A 57 -10.25 -1.58 -12.19
N TYR A 58 -10.47 -1.23 -10.92
CA TYR A 58 -10.37 0.14 -10.43
C TYR A 58 -8.98 0.76 -10.56
N PHE A 59 -7.93 -0.03 -10.29
CA PHE A 59 -6.53 0.38 -10.42
C PHE A 59 -5.91 -0.10 -11.74
N SER A 60 -6.71 -0.33 -12.77
CA SER A 60 -6.19 -0.48 -14.11
C SER A 60 -5.58 0.85 -14.60
N GLU A 61 -4.56 0.77 -15.45
CA GLU A 61 -3.90 1.97 -15.99
C GLU A 61 -4.89 2.90 -16.71
N GLU A 62 -5.87 2.34 -17.42
CA GLU A 62 -6.90 3.09 -18.13
C GLU A 62 -7.85 3.82 -17.20
N GLU A 63 -8.34 3.17 -16.14
CA GLU A 63 -9.18 3.81 -15.11
C GLU A 63 -8.41 4.88 -14.34
N MET A 64 -7.15 4.62 -13.96
CA MET A 64 -6.32 5.60 -13.28
C MET A 64 -6.05 6.82 -14.16
N ARG A 65 -5.80 6.62 -15.46
CA ARG A 65 -5.62 7.69 -16.44
C ARG A 65 -6.89 8.53 -16.62
N ALA A 66 -8.06 7.89 -16.68
CA ALA A 66 -9.32 8.59 -16.81
C ALA A 66 -9.62 9.45 -15.56
N ARG A 67 -9.25 8.95 -14.38
CA ARG A 67 -9.46 9.63 -13.11
C ARG A 67 -8.45 10.76 -12.87
N GLU A 68 -7.17 10.53 -13.07
CA GLU A 68 -6.13 11.53 -12.84
C GLU A 68 -5.24 11.74 -14.08
N PRO A 69 -5.79 12.37 -15.15
CA PRO A 69 -5.07 12.49 -16.41
C PRO A 69 -3.83 13.39 -16.33
N LEU A 70 -3.83 14.44 -15.50
CA LEU A 70 -2.65 15.30 -15.32
C LEU A 70 -1.50 14.53 -14.66
N LEU A 71 -1.81 13.74 -13.63
CA LEU A 71 -0.84 12.90 -12.96
C LEU A 71 -0.27 11.84 -13.90
N TYR A 72 -1.16 11.22 -14.69
CA TYR A 72 -0.75 10.26 -15.72
C TYR A 72 0.17 10.90 -16.76
N GLN A 73 -0.13 12.12 -17.22
CA GLN A 73 0.70 12.83 -18.19
C GLN A 73 2.13 13.04 -17.67
N HIS A 74 2.26 13.45 -16.40
CA HIS A 74 3.54 13.71 -15.75
C HIS A 74 4.43 12.47 -15.63
N TYR A 75 3.86 11.31 -15.29
CA TYR A 75 4.66 10.11 -15.07
C TYR A 75 4.81 9.20 -16.29
N ILE A 76 3.75 9.05 -17.09
CA ILE A 76 3.68 8.04 -18.16
C ILE A 76 3.45 8.72 -19.52
N GLY A 77 2.50 9.64 -19.60
CA GLY A 77 2.01 10.20 -20.87
C GLY A 77 3.08 10.93 -21.67
N GLN A 78 4.03 11.62 -21.01
CA GLN A 78 5.13 12.33 -21.69
C GLN A 78 6.13 11.40 -22.40
N TYR A 79 6.18 10.13 -22.01
CA TYR A 79 7.09 9.13 -22.58
C TYR A 79 6.36 8.09 -23.45
N GLN A 80 5.07 8.30 -23.70
CA GLN A 80 4.27 7.41 -24.52
C GLN A 80 4.49 7.73 -26.01
N GLY A 81 5.03 6.75 -26.74
CA GLY A 81 5.37 6.88 -28.17
C GLY A 81 6.86 7.02 -28.44
N VAL A 82 7.68 7.23 -27.42
CA VAL A 82 9.14 7.35 -27.53
C VAL A 82 9.74 5.95 -27.33
N GLU A 83 9.93 5.21 -28.43
CA GLU A 83 10.64 3.92 -28.42
C GLU A 83 12.06 4.11 -28.99
N PRO A 84 13.12 3.68 -28.28
CA PRO A 84 14.45 3.60 -28.87
C PRO A 84 14.44 2.54 -29.97
N ILE A 85 14.99 2.87 -31.13
CA ILE A 85 15.04 1.96 -32.27
C ILE A 85 15.86 0.72 -31.86
N PRO A 86 15.36 -0.52 -32.07
CA PRO A 86 16.16 -1.71 -31.86
C PRO A 86 17.44 -1.66 -32.72
N GLY A 87 18.59 -1.43 -32.08
CA GLY A 87 19.90 -1.32 -32.73
C GLY A 87 20.50 0.09 -32.78
N ASP A 88 19.76 1.13 -32.38
CA ASP A 88 20.29 2.48 -32.21
C ASP A 88 19.66 3.19 -31.00
N PRO A 89 20.16 2.91 -29.77
CA PRO A 89 19.64 3.48 -28.53
C PRO A 89 19.95 4.98 -28.37
N GLN A 90 20.71 5.59 -29.28
CA GLN A 90 21.09 7.00 -29.28
C GLN A 90 20.46 7.77 -30.46
N GLY A 91 19.66 7.09 -31.29
CA GLY A 91 18.96 7.71 -32.41
C GLY A 91 17.74 8.52 -31.96
N PRO A 92 17.27 9.49 -32.77
CA PRO A 92 16.10 10.29 -32.43
C PRO A 92 14.87 9.38 -32.27
N PRO A 93 14.11 9.51 -31.17
CA PRO A 93 12.95 8.67 -30.92
C PRO A 93 11.88 8.86 -32.00
N GLN A 94 11.34 7.77 -32.51
CA GLN A 94 10.22 7.80 -33.45
C GLN A 94 8.91 7.57 -32.69
N PHE A 95 7.91 8.42 -32.93
CA PHE A 95 6.54 8.25 -32.43
C PHE A 95 5.86 7.02 -33.03
N LEU A 96 6.14 5.86 -32.48
CA LEU A 96 5.44 4.61 -32.78
C LEU A 96 4.30 4.49 -31.78
N GLY A 97 3.19 5.19 -32.04
CA GLY A 97 1.99 5.05 -31.22
C GLY A 97 1.64 3.57 -31.04
N ASN A 98 1.36 3.13 -29.81
CA ASN A 98 1.04 1.73 -29.55
C ASN A 98 -0.15 1.30 -30.43
N PRO A 99 0.00 0.30 -31.32
CA PRO A 99 -1.10 -0.16 -32.13
C PRO A 99 -2.19 -0.74 -31.20
N PRO A 100 -3.49 -0.47 -31.46
CA PRO A 100 -4.55 -1.04 -30.65
C PRO A 100 -4.47 -2.57 -30.72
N THR A 101 -4.27 -3.20 -29.57
CA THR A 101 -4.27 -4.67 -29.43
C THR A 101 -5.70 -5.18 -29.47
N GLY A 102 -6.18 -5.59 -30.65
CA GLY A 102 -7.46 -6.30 -30.80
C GLY A 102 -8.25 -5.98 -32.08
N PRO A 103 -9.31 -6.76 -32.38
CA PRO A 103 -10.22 -6.47 -33.48
C PRO A 103 -11.04 -5.21 -33.18
N GLN A 104 -10.71 -4.10 -33.84
CA GLN A 104 -11.39 -2.82 -33.64
C GLN A 104 -12.69 -2.78 -34.46
N THR A 105 -13.83 -2.89 -33.78
CA THR A 105 -15.12 -2.57 -34.41
C THR A 105 -15.26 -1.04 -34.53
N LEU A 106 -15.99 -0.57 -35.55
CA LEU A 106 -16.26 0.86 -35.72
C LEU A 106 -16.90 1.45 -34.44
N THR A 107 -17.81 0.71 -33.81
CA THR A 107 -18.42 1.09 -32.53
C THR A 107 -17.39 1.24 -31.42
N GLY A 108 -16.45 0.30 -31.30
CA GLY A 108 -15.36 0.38 -30.30
C GLY A 108 -14.44 1.59 -30.52
N LEU A 109 -14.13 1.92 -31.77
CA LEU A 109 -13.35 3.13 -32.09
C LEU A 109 -14.09 4.41 -31.73
N LEU A 110 -15.41 4.46 -31.97
CA LEU A 110 -16.23 5.61 -31.60
C LEU A 110 -16.32 5.76 -30.07
N LEU A 111 -16.58 4.67 -29.33
CA LEU A 111 -16.60 4.70 -27.86
C LEU A 111 -15.27 5.20 -27.29
N ARG A 112 -14.14 4.62 -27.76
CA ARG A 112 -12.80 5.06 -27.36
C ARG A 112 -12.54 6.53 -27.65
N SER A 113 -13.03 7.06 -28.78
CA SER A 113 -12.84 8.46 -29.12
C SER A 113 -13.58 9.41 -28.16
N VAL A 114 -14.76 9.01 -27.70
CA VAL A 114 -15.56 9.79 -26.74
C VAL A 114 -14.92 9.73 -25.35
N GLU A 115 -14.46 8.55 -24.94
CA GLU A 115 -13.71 8.36 -23.70
C GLU A 115 -12.44 9.21 -23.70
N GLU A 116 -11.66 9.15 -24.78
CA GLU A 116 -10.45 9.96 -24.94
C GLU A 116 -10.76 11.46 -24.87
N GLU A 117 -11.83 11.91 -25.52
CA GLU A 117 -12.25 13.31 -25.44
C GLU A 117 -12.57 13.74 -24.00
N ALA A 118 -13.25 12.88 -23.23
CA ALA A 118 -13.54 13.14 -21.82
C ALA A 118 -12.26 13.26 -20.97
N VAL A 119 -11.29 12.37 -21.20
CA VAL A 119 -9.97 12.42 -20.54
C VAL A 119 -9.24 13.72 -20.88
N GLN A 120 -9.22 14.11 -22.15
CA GLN A 120 -8.59 15.36 -22.61
C GLN A 120 -9.26 16.60 -22.04
N GLN A 121 -10.60 16.62 -21.97
CA GLN A 121 -11.33 17.72 -21.33
C GLN A 121 -11.02 17.80 -19.84
N ARG A 122 -10.94 16.67 -19.12
CA ARG A 122 -10.55 16.64 -17.70
C ARG A 122 -9.11 17.13 -17.51
N LEU A 123 -8.16 16.69 -18.34
CA LEU A 123 -6.77 17.16 -18.33
C LEU A 123 -6.69 18.68 -18.46
N ARG A 124 -7.39 19.27 -19.44
CA ARG A 124 -7.46 20.73 -19.63
C ARG A 124 -7.97 21.45 -18.37
N ARG A 125 -9.02 20.90 -17.74
CA ARG A 125 -9.57 21.46 -16.50
C ARG A 125 -8.58 21.38 -15.34
N GLN A 126 -7.83 20.28 -15.21
CA GLN A 126 -6.81 20.13 -14.16
C GLN A 126 -5.66 21.11 -14.35
N ARG A 127 -5.13 21.27 -15.57
CA ARG A 127 -4.08 22.26 -15.88
C ARG A 127 -4.49 23.70 -15.53
N LEU A 128 -5.72 24.09 -15.88
CA LEU A 128 -6.27 25.40 -15.55
C LEU A 128 -6.42 25.61 -14.03
N ARG A 129 -6.73 24.54 -13.28
CA ARG A 129 -6.91 24.59 -11.82
C ARG A 129 -5.58 24.69 -11.08
N ASP A 130 -4.60 23.88 -11.47
CA ASP A 130 -3.31 23.80 -10.79
C ASP A 130 -2.39 24.96 -11.18
N GLY A 131 -2.87 25.88 -12.04
CA GLY A 131 -2.16 27.10 -12.40
C GLY A 131 -0.86 26.79 -13.13
N ASP A 132 -0.89 25.74 -13.95
CA ASP A 132 0.28 25.20 -14.63
C ASP A 132 0.83 26.20 -15.66
N SER A 133 1.60 27.16 -15.15
CA SER A 133 2.83 27.63 -15.76
C SER A 133 3.88 26.54 -15.51
N THR A 134 3.75 25.39 -16.18
CA THR A 134 4.97 24.73 -16.62
C THR A 134 5.53 25.72 -17.64
N ASP A 135 6.31 26.68 -17.14
CA ASP A 135 7.40 27.23 -17.92
C ASP A 135 8.13 25.98 -18.39
N GLU A 136 7.89 25.66 -19.65
CA GLU A 136 8.88 24.99 -20.46
C GLU A 136 10.10 25.91 -20.33
N GLU A 137 10.92 25.70 -19.29
CA GLU A 137 12.35 25.89 -19.41
C GLU A 137 12.72 24.85 -20.48
N GLU A 138 12.42 25.19 -21.74
CA GLU A 138 13.07 24.64 -22.90
C GLU A 138 14.54 24.96 -22.64
N ASP A 139 15.24 24.05 -21.95
CA ASP A 139 16.68 23.97 -22.06
C ASP A 139 16.94 23.71 -23.55
N GLU A 140 17.03 24.79 -24.33
CA GLU A 140 17.14 24.83 -25.80
C GLU A 140 18.43 24.13 -26.29
N ASP A 141 19.25 23.61 -25.35
CA ASP A 141 20.55 22.98 -25.54
C ASP A 141 20.63 21.51 -25.04
N GLY A 142 19.55 20.93 -24.50
CA GLY A 142 19.53 19.56 -23.95
C GLY A 142 18.87 18.54 -24.88
N ASP A 143 19.57 17.46 -25.23
CA ASP A 143 18.96 16.29 -25.91
C ASP A 143 17.75 15.78 -25.09
N PRO A 144 16.56 15.57 -25.68
CA PRO A 144 15.40 15.10 -24.95
C PRO A 144 15.73 13.81 -24.19
N HIS A 145 15.72 13.85 -22.86
CA HIS A 145 15.97 12.67 -22.05
C HIS A 145 14.83 11.67 -22.26
N VAL A 146 15.13 10.62 -23.03
CA VAL A 146 14.26 9.47 -23.24
C VAL A 146 14.55 8.46 -22.15
N PRO A 147 13.61 8.21 -21.21
CA PRO A 147 13.86 7.24 -20.17
C PRO A 147 13.94 5.84 -20.76
N ASP A 148 14.86 5.03 -20.25
CA ASP A 148 15.01 3.65 -20.67
C ASP A 148 13.82 2.78 -20.22
N ALA A 149 13.80 1.51 -20.63
CA ALA A 149 12.70 0.60 -20.26
C ALA A 149 12.57 0.39 -18.74
N ALA A 150 13.67 0.44 -17.99
CA ALA A 150 13.66 0.27 -16.53
C ALA A 150 13.15 1.54 -15.83
N GLU A 151 13.58 2.72 -16.29
CA GLU A 151 13.09 4.01 -15.83
C GLU A 151 11.59 4.18 -16.11
N ARG A 152 11.14 3.79 -17.31
CA ARG A 152 9.70 3.75 -17.64
C ARG A 152 8.92 2.83 -16.70
N ALA A 153 9.51 1.71 -16.26
CA ALA A 153 8.87 0.82 -15.28
C ALA A 153 8.80 1.46 -13.89
N MET A 154 9.86 2.12 -13.44
CA MET A 154 9.88 2.85 -12.16
C MET A 154 8.86 4.00 -12.15
N LEU A 155 8.77 4.77 -13.23
CA LEU A 155 7.77 5.85 -13.37
C LEU A 155 6.33 5.33 -13.31
N ARG A 156 6.06 4.17 -13.92
CA ARG A 156 4.74 3.52 -13.81
C ARG A 156 4.43 3.07 -12.37
N GLU A 157 5.43 2.53 -11.67
CA GLU A 157 5.28 2.16 -10.26
C GLU A 157 5.05 3.40 -9.38
N GLU A 158 5.73 4.50 -9.66
CA GLU A 158 5.55 5.76 -8.94
C GLU A 158 4.15 6.33 -9.16
N PHE A 159 3.68 6.37 -10.42
CA PHE A 159 2.32 6.76 -10.76
C PHE A 159 1.29 5.94 -9.97
N THR A 160 1.45 4.61 -9.98
CA THR A 160 0.55 3.69 -9.28
C THR A 160 0.59 3.92 -7.77
N SER A 161 1.79 4.09 -7.20
CA SER A 161 1.98 4.37 -5.78
C SER A 161 1.32 5.69 -5.36
N ARG A 162 1.41 6.71 -6.21
CA ARG A 162 0.77 8.01 -5.96
C ARG A 162 -0.76 7.89 -5.98
N MET A 163 -1.31 7.12 -6.91
CA MET A 163 -2.74 6.80 -6.93
C MET A 163 -3.20 6.06 -5.67
N TYR A 164 -2.41 5.10 -5.18
CA TYR A 164 -2.71 4.40 -3.92
C TYR A 164 -2.70 5.33 -2.71
N GLN A 165 -1.73 6.25 -2.61
CA GLN A 165 -1.70 7.20 -1.50
C GLN A 165 -2.91 8.14 -1.52
N ARG A 166 -3.28 8.69 -2.68
CA ARG A 166 -4.49 9.53 -2.83
C ARG A 166 -5.75 8.80 -2.37
N PHE A 167 -5.87 7.52 -2.73
CA PHE A 167 -6.96 6.68 -2.27
C PHE A 167 -6.97 6.51 -0.74
N LEU A 168 -5.82 6.19 -0.13
CA LEU A 168 -5.71 6.05 1.33
C LEU A 168 -6.02 7.35 2.07
N ASP A 169 -5.59 8.48 1.52
CA ASP A 169 -5.79 9.81 2.09
C ASP A 169 -7.23 10.33 1.88
N GLY A 170 -7.98 9.75 0.94
CA GLY A 170 -9.38 10.11 0.69
C GLY A 170 -9.54 11.22 -0.34
N GLU A 171 -8.54 11.42 -1.19
CA GLU A 171 -8.50 12.50 -2.18
C GLU A 171 -9.09 12.08 -3.54
N ASP A 172 -9.38 10.79 -3.71
CA ASP A 172 -9.96 10.24 -4.94
C ASP A 172 -11.44 10.61 -5.07
N GLY A 173 -11.73 11.72 -5.73
CA GLY A 173 -13.09 12.27 -5.81
C GLY A 173 -14.09 11.43 -6.59
N ASP A 174 -13.63 10.44 -7.36
CA ASP A 174 -14.49 9.52 -8.11
C ASP A 174 -14.88 8.28 -7.30
N PHE A 175 -14.29 8.08 -6.11
CA PHE A 175 -14.59 6.96 -5.22
C PHE A 175 -15.65 7.33 -4.16
N ASP A 176 -16.61 6.43 -3.94
CA ASP A 176 -17.55 6.56 -2.83
C ASP A 176 -16.97 5.95 -1.54
N TYR A 177 -16.27 6.78 -0.76
CA TYR A 177 -15.63 6.36 0.50
C TYR A 177 -16.62 5.93 1.58
N SER A 178 -17.91 6.27 1.49
CA SER A 178 -18.89 5.86 2.50
C SER A 178 -18.98 4.34 2.64
N GLN A 179 -18.81 3.61 1.53
CA GLN A 179 -18.82 2.15 1.47
C GLN A 179 -17.66 1.49 2.21
N VAL A 180 -16.57 2.23 2.46
CA VAL A 180 -15.35 1.75 3.09
C VAL A 180 -15.19 2.30 4.50
N ASP A 181 -15.38 3.61 4.65
CA ASP A 181 -15.14 4.32 5.90
C ASP A 181 -16.13 3.91 6.99
N GLU A 182 -17.37 3.59 6.62
CA GLU A 182 -18.42 3.17 7.54
C GLU A 182 -18.52 1.64 7.71
N ASN A 183 -17.75 0.87 6.92
CA ASN A 183 -17.82 -0.59 6.92
C ASN A 183 -17.02 -1.19 8.09
N PRO A 184 -17.67 -1.83 9.09
CA PRO A 184 -16.98 -2.45 10.21
C PRO A 184 -16.22 -3.74 9.83
N ASP A 185 -16.56 -4.40 8.73
CA ASP A 185 -15.91 -5.66 8.32
C ASP A 185 -14.49 -5.42 7.79
N LEU A 186 -14.17 -4.18 7.40
CA LEU A 186 -12.84 -3.76 6.96
C LEU A 186 -11.94 -3.29 8.12
N ASP A 187 -12.42 -3.34 9.37
CA ASP A 187 -11.62 -3.02 10.54
C ASP A 187 -10.60 -4.16 10.74
N ASN A 188 -9.48 -4.09 10.01
CA ASN A 188 -8.44 -5.13 9.95
C ASN A 188 -7.84 -5.43 11.33
N LEU A 189 -8.49 -6.32 12.09
CA LEU A 189 -8.03 -6.78 13.39
C LEU A 189 -6.66 -7.45 13.29
N ASP A 190 -6.35 -8.08 12.16
CA ASP A 190 -5.06 -8.74 11.91
C ASP A 190 -3.90 -7.72 11.87
N ILE A 191 -4.11 -6.55 11.25
CA ILE A 191 -3.12 -5.46 11.27
C ILE A 191 -2.94 -4.98 12.71
N VAL A 192 -4.04 -4.80 13.45
CA VAL A 192 -3.98 -4.37 14.85
C VAL A 192 -3.29 -5.41 15.74
N SER A 193 -3.48 -6.71 15.47
CA SER A 193 -2.80 -7.80 16.18
C SER A 193 -1.30 -7.76 15.91
N ARG A 194 -0.91 -7.70 14.63
CA ARG A 194 0.50 -7.62 14.25
C ARG A 194 1.19 -6.37 14.80
N ASP A 195 0.57 -5.20 14.68
CA ASP A 195 1.11 -3.96 15.24
C ASP A 195 1.18 -3.99 16.79
N ALA A 196 0.35 -4.81 17.45
CA ALA A 196 0.43 -5.03 18.89
C ALA A 196 1.55 -6.02 19.26
N GLU A 197 1.74 -7.07 18.45
CA GLU A 197 2.83 -8.02 18.59
C GLU A 197 4.19 -7.36 18.34
N GLU A 198 4.36 -6.60 17.25
CA GLU A 198 5.61 -5.87 16.95
C GLU A 198 6.00 -4.93 18.10
N ARG A 199 5.04 -4.20 18.68
CA ARG A 199 5.31 -3.38 19.88
C ARG A 199 5.74 -4.19 21.10
N TYR A 200 5.19 -5.39 21.29
CA TYR A 200 5.62 -6.29 22.36
C TYR A 200 7.07 -6.73 22.15
N PHE A 201 7.46 -7.04 20.92
CA PHE A 201 8.84 -7.44 20.60
C PHE A 201 9.84 -6.28 20.72
N ASP A 202 9.48 -5.06 20.33
CA ASP A 202 10.34 -3.88 20.48
C ASP A 202 10.52 -3.46 21.94
N GLU A 203 9.53 -3.74 22.80
CA GLU A 203 9.57 -3.47 24.25
C GLU A 203 10.34 -4.55 25.04
N GLU A 204 10.52 -5.77 24.48
CA GLU A 204 11.41 -6.78 25.06
C GLU A 204 12.88 -6.45 24.75
N GLU A 205 13.58 -5.85 25.72
CA GLU A 205 15.03 -5.70 25.67
C GLU A 205 15.67 -7.09 25.54
N PRO A 206 16.57 -7.36 24.57
CA PRO A 206 17.13 -8.69 24.37
C PRO A 206 17.84 -9.14 25.64
N SER A 207 17.21 -10.02 26.41
CA SER A 207 17.80 -10.52 27.65
C SER A 207 19.05 -11.31 27.29
N ASP A 208 20.19 -10.89 27.81
CA ASP A 208 21.48 -11.53 27.59
C ASP A 208 21.34 -13.04 27.86
N ALA A 209 21.59 -13.85 26.83
CA ALA A 209 21.45 -15.29 26.96
C ALA A 209 22.41 -15.78 28.06
N PRO A 210 21.96 -16.61 29.02
CA PRO A 210 22.83 -17.11 30.06
C PRO A 210 24.00 -17.85 29.41
N GLN A 211 25.22 -17.34 29.61
CA GLN A 211 26.44 -18.00 29.15
C GLN A 211 26.51 -19.36 29.84
N LEU A 212 26.34 -20.42 29.04
CA LEU A 212 26.54 -21.79 29.49
C LEU A 212 28.04 -21.99 29.76
N GLU A 213 28.38 -22.10 31.04
CA GLU A 213 29.72 -22.46 31.54
C GLU A 213 30.00 -23.96 31.35
#